data_AF-A0A0Q9ZKM7-F1
#
_entry.id   AF-A0A0Q9ZKM7-F1
#
_cell.length_a   1.000
_cell.length_b   1.000
_cell.length_c   1.000
_cell.angle_alpha   90.00
_cell.angle_beta   90.00
_cell.angle_gamma   90.00
#
_symmetry.space_group_name_H-M   'P 1'
#
loop_
_entity.id
_entity.type
_entity.pdbx_description
1 polymer ?
#
loop_
_entity_poly.entity_id
_entity_poly.type
_entity_poly.pdbx_seq_one_letter_code
_entity_poly.pdbx_strand_id
1 'polypeptide(L)'
;MDRVMDRVLNRDPFIKEKHHSQKPLYAALVPDEIFKGSHFERRFVTPFGGVWERLAEVVAVEHHGRCETGTHVIGEIGAERLRRIQQVLNRLEHKGKDRSLPNWKGELQYILEGGGKLMPASVVCDVLIKSTKTHKTYAFEVKAPLPNSDQTKVSKEKIFKLLAMQPPKVDFAFFALPYNPYGKKADYNWAFPKRWFDMNNDESVLIGEEFWDLIGGEGTYELFIDEINSLGKNYKERIYREFLGIEPPGNYKEDILH
;
A
#
# COMPACT_ATOMS: atom_id res chain seq x y z
N MET A 1 15.23 3.79 9.92
CA MET A 1 16.01 2.59 10.29
C MET A 1 16.53 2.62 11.72
N ASP A 2 17.11 3.72 12.20
CA ASP A 2 17.66 3.77 13.58
C ASP A 2 16.65 3.45 14.68
N ARG A 3 15.39 3.89 14.54
CA ARG A 3 14.31 3.51 15.46
C ARG A 3 14.05 2.00 15.49
N VAL A 4 14.24 1.29 14.36
CA VAL A 4 14.10 -0.17 14.30
C VAL A 4 15.27 -0.81 15.03
N MET A 5 16.51 -0.37 14.75
CA MET A 5 17.72 -0.86 15.42
C MET A 5 17.65 -0.67 16.93
N ASP A 6 17.34 0.54 17.42
CA ASP A 6 17.17 0.83 18.85
C ASP A 6 16.08 -0.05 19.48
N ARG A 7 15.00 -0.31 18.74
CA ARG A 7 13.92 -1.17 19.23
C ARG A 7 14.37 -2.62 19.40
N VAL A 8 15.02 -3.20 18.40
CA VAL A 8 15.41 -4.63 18.42
C VAL A 8 16.68 -4.90 19.23
N LEU A 9 17.50 -3.88 19.48
CA LEU A 9 18.73 -4.00 20.28
C LEU A 9 18.48 -3.66 21.75
N ASN A 10 17.70 -2.60 22.04
CA ASN A 10 17.62 -2.03 23.40
C ASN A 10 16.22 -2.12 24.01
N ARG A 11 15.17 -1.68 23.30
CA ARG A 11 13.84 -1.48 23.93
C ARG A 11 12.98 -2.74 24.01
N ASP A 12 13.01 -3.56 22.97
CA ASP A 12 12.25 -4.80 22.83
C ASP A 12 13.14 -5.83 22.13
N PRO A 13 14.25 -6.27 22.76
CA PRO A 13 15.12 -7.28 22.17
C PRO A 13 14.45 -8.65 22.14
N PHE A 14 14.94 -9.52 21.26
CA PHE A 14 14.51 -10.92 21.25
C PHE A 14 15.07 -11.65 22.47
N ILE A 15 14.19 -12.10 23.36
CA ILE A 15 14.54 -12.84 24.59
C ILE A 15 14.04 -14.29 24.45
N LYS A 16 14.97 -15.26 24.46
CA LYS A 16 14.68 -16.68 24.21
C LYS A 16 13.69 -17.25 25.21
N GLU A 17 13.88 -16.98 26.50
CA GLU A 17 13.03 -17.48 27.59
C GLU A 17 11.60 -16.94 27.47
N LYS A 18 11.47 -15.67 27.09
CA LYS A 18 10.17 -15.04 26.79
C LYS A 18 9.51 -15.68 25.58
N HIS A 19 10.28 -15.95 24.52
CA HIS A 19 9.77 -16.66 23.35
C HIS A 19 9.26 -18.07 23.72
N HIS A 20 10.07 -18.84 24.43
CA HIS A 20 9.75 -20.22 24.83
C HIS A 20 8.51 -20.28 25.73
N SER A 21 8.38 -19.35 26.68
CA SER A 21 7.19 -19.30 27.56
C SER A 21 5.91 -18.88 26.83
N GLN A 22 5.99 -17.94 25.88
CA GLN A 22 4.82 -17.45 25.15
C GLN A 22 4.39 -18.35 23.99
N LYS A 23 5.35 -19.07 23.40
CA LYS A 23 5.16 -19.88 22.20
C LYS A 23 5.82 -21.27 22.35
N PRO A 24 5.50 -22.04 23.40
CA PRO A 24 6.23 -23.25 23.74
C PRO A 24 6.22 -24.31 22.63
N LEU A 25 5.10 -24.48 21.94
CA LEU A 25 4.99 -25.44 20.84
C LEU A 25 5.87 -25.07 19.65
N TYR A 26 6.00 -23.77 19.35
CA TYR A 26 6.82 -23.32 18.23
C TYR A 26 8.31 -23.34 18.59
N ALA A 27 8.65 -22.93 19.82
CA ALA A 27 10.00 -22.99 20.34
C ALA A 27 10.56 -24.42 20.41
N ALA A 28 9.70 -25.42 20.65
CA ALA A 28 10.10 -26.82 20.63
C ALA A 28 10.40 -27.37 19.23
N LEU A 29 9.88 -26.74 18.16
CA LEU A 29 9.94 -27.26 16.80
C LEU A 29 10.91 -26.50 15.88
N VAL A 30 11.13 -25.21 16.12
CA VAL A 30 11.88 -24.34 15.22
C VAL A 30 12.95 -23.56 16.00
N PRO A 31 14.20 -23.50 15.49
CA PRO A 31 15.29 -22.79 16.17
C PRO A 31 14.98 -21.32 16.44
N ASP A 32 15.49 -20.82 17.57
CA ASP A 32 15.29 -19.44 18.01
C ASP A 32 15.81 -18.41 16.99
N GLU A 33 16.83 -18.76 16.22
CA GLU A 33 17.44 -17.91 15.20
C GLU A 33 16.42 -17.52 14.10
N ILE A 34 15.52 -18.44 13.74
CA ILE A 34 14.44 -18.19 12.78
C ILE A 34 13.43 -17.20 13.36
N PHE A 35 13.06 -17.37 14.63
CA PHE A 35 12.14 -16.44 15.30
C PHE A 35 12.78 -15.10 15.64
N LYS A 36 14.09 -15.05 15.87
CA LYS A 36 14.85 -13.81 15.99
C LYS A 36 14.83 -13.04 14.66
N GLY A 37 14.99 -13.73 13.53
CA GLY A 37 14.80 -13.14 12.19
C GLY A 37 13.39 -12.61 11.97
N SER A 38 12.36 -13.42 12.24
CA SER A 38 10.95 -13.00 12.14
C SER A 38 10.61 -11.84 13.09
N HIS A 39 11.21 -11.82 14.28
CA HIS A 39 11.08 -10.74 15.25
C HIS A 39 11.58 -9.42 14.64
N PHE A 40 12.76 -9.41 14.03
CA PHE A 40 13.29 -8.24 13.32
C PHE A 40 12.38 -7.81 12.17
N GLU A 41 12.05 -8.74 11.27
CA GLU A 41 11.25 -8.48 10.07
C GLU A 41 9.94 -7.78 10.44
N ARG A 42 9.21 -8.28 11.43
CA ARG A 42 7.95 -7.68 11.87
C ARG A 42 8.13 -6.23 12.36
N ARG A 43 9.20 -5.93 13.10
CA ARG A 43 9.48 -4.55 13.58
C ARG A 43 9.94 -3.64 12.44
N PHE A 44 10.58 -4.20 11.43
CA PHE A 44 11.00 -3.48 10.24
C PHE A 44 9.81 -3.14 9.34
N VAL A 45 8.96 -4.12 8.98
CA VAL A 45 7.89 -3.93 7.96
C VAL A 45 6.66 -3.20 8.49
N THR A 46 6.29 -3.37 9.76
CA THR A 46 5.03 -2.81 10.31
C THR A 46 4.92 -1.28 10.16
N PRO A 47 5.97 -0.49 10.42
CA PRO A 47 5.92 0.97 10.25
C PRO A 47 5.77 1.43 8.80
N PHE A 48 6.03 0.57 7.81
CA PHE A 48 6.13 1.01 6.42
C PHE A 48 4.82 1.54 5.83
N GLY A 49 3.66 1.11 6.34
CA GLY A 49 2.38 1.71 5.92
C GLY A 49 2.41 3.24 6.00
N GLY A 50 2.74 3.78 7.17
CA GLY A 50 2.89 5.23 7.35
C GLY A 50 4.22 5.82 6.85
N VAL A 51 5.18 5.00 6.41
CA VAL A 51 6.38 5.52 5.70
C VAL A 51 6.02 5.81 4.25
N TRP A 52 5.28 4.93 3.58
CA TRP A 52 4.86 5.12 2.20
C TRP A 52 4.01 6.38 2.02
N GLU A 53 3.05 6.61 2.93
CA GLU A 53 2.23 7.83 2.92
C GLU A 53 3.07 9.11 3.08
N ARG A 54 4.06 9.10 3.99
CA ARG A 54 4.95 10.26 4.20
C ARG A 54 5.90 10.50 3.03
N LEU A 55 6.41 9.44 2.41
CA LEU A 55 7.24 9.58 1.21
C LEU A 55 6.41 10.14 0.05
N ALA A 56 5.17 9.65 -0.12
CA ALA A 56 4.24 10.17 -1.10
C ALA A 56 3.94 11.66 -0.85
N GLU A 57 3.72 12.07 0.40
CA GLU A 57 3.51 13.48 0.74
C GLU A 57 4.69 14.36 0.34
N VAL A 58 5.92 13.95 0.66
CA VAL A 58 7.13 14.74 0.36
C VAL A 58 7.28 14.95 -1.14
N VAL A 59 7.22 13.88 -1.94
CA VAL A 59 7.40 13.99 -3.39
C VAL A 59 6.19 14.66 -4.07
N ALA A 60 4.98 14.47 -3.53
CA ALA A 60 3.78 15.17 -4.00
C ALA A 60 3.84 16.67 -3.78
N VAL A 61 4.31 17.12 -2.60
CA VAL A 61 4.44 18.56 -2.31
C VAL A 61 5.44 19.19 -3.27
N GLU A 62 6.58 18.53 -3.51
CA GLU A 62 7.59 19.03 -4.44
C GLU A 62 7.04 19.11 -5.89
N HIS A 63 6.36 18.05 -6.36
CA HIS A 63 5.92 17.97 -7.75
C HIS A 63 4.61 18.72 -8.05
N HIS A 64 3.65 18.65 -7.13
CA HIS A 64 2.27 19.13 -7.29
C HIS A 64 1.90 20.33 -6.41
N GLY A 65 2.76 20.71 -5.47
CA GLY A 65 2.60 21.86 -4.58
C GLY A 65 1.78 21.60 -3.32
N ARG A 66 0.66 20.86 -3.39
CA ARG A 66 -0.18 20.57 -2.22
C ARG A 66 -0.56 19.10 -2.12
N CYS A 67 -0.22 18.52 -0.97
CA CYS A 67 -0.59 17.17 -0.57
C CYS A 67 -1.09 17.17 0.88
N GLU A 68 -2.07 16.33 1.18
CA GLU A 68 -2.60 16.08 2.51
C GLU A 68 -2.69 14.56 2.71
N THR A 69 -2.25 14.06 3.88
CA THR A 69 -2.33 12.62 4.22
C THR A 69 -3.41 12.36 5.27
N GLY A 70 -3.95 11.15 5.31
CA GLY A 70 -4.97 10.73 6.30
C GLY A 70 -6.21 11.63 6.37
N THR A 71 -6.58 12.27 5.25
CA THR A 71 -7.56 13.37 5.23
C THR A 71 -8.95 12.89 4.84
N HIS A 72 -9.96 13.48 5.48
CA HIS A 72 -11.36 13.23 5.17
C HIS A 72 -11.81 14.04 3.94
N VAL A 73 -12.22 13.34 2.89
CA VAL A 73 -13.00 13.93 1.80
C VAL A 73 -14.47 13.79 2.15
N ILE A 74 -15.12 14.94 2.39
CA ILE A 74 -16.53 15.03 2.75
C ILE A 74 -17.33 15.48 1.54
N GLY A 75 -18.41 14.76 1.23
CA GLY A 75 -19.30 15.08 0.14
C GLY A 75 -20.66 14.40 0.29
N GLU A 76 -21.43 14.42 -0.78
CA GLU A 76 -22.71 13.73 -0.84
C GLU A 76 -22.72 12.75 -2.00
N ILE A 77 -23.41 11.62 -1.84
CA ILE A 77 -23.52 10.57 -2.85
C ILE A 77 -25.00 10.21 -2.99
N GLY A 78 -25.50 10.10 -4.22
CA GLY A 78 -26.86 9.62 -4.48
C GLY A 78 -27.11 8.25 -3.85
N ALA A 79 -28.23 8.08 -3.16
CA ALA A 79 -28.57 6.84 -2.45
C ALA A 79 -28.52 5.60 -3.36
N GLU A 80 -28.90 5.74 -4.63
CA GLU A 80 -28.83 4.65 -5.60
C GLU A 80 -27.38 4.33 -5.99
N ARG A 81 -26.48 5.32 -6.07
CA ARG A 81 -25.05 5.06 -6.29
C ARG A 81 -24.47 4.23 -5.15
N LEU A 82 -24.79 4.58 -3.90
CA LEU A 82 -24.36 3.79 -2.72
C LEU A 82 -24.86 2.35 -2.78
N ARG A 83 -26.14 2.14 -3.15
CA ARG A 83 -26.71 0.80 -3.34
C ARG A 83 -25.98 0.04 -4.44
N ARG A 84 -25.68 0.68 -5.57
CA ARG A 84 -24.96 0.08 -6.70
C ARG A 84 -23.51 -0.28 -6.37
N ILE A 85 -22.81 0.53 -5.57
CA ILE A 85 -21.47 0.19 -5.06
C ILE A 85 -21.52 -1.14 -4.31
N GLN A 86 -22.45 -1.29 -3.35
CA GLN A 86 -22.61 -2.54 -2.61
C GLN A 86 -22.98 -3.70 -3.53
N GLN A 87 -23.83 -3.47 -4.53
CA GLN A 87 -24.20 -4.49 -5.50
C GLN A 87 -23.00 -4.96 -6.33
N VAL A 88 -22.13 -4.05 -6.78
CA VAL A 88 -20.88 -4.39 -7.50
C VAL A 88 -19.96 -5.23 -6.62
N LEU A 89 -19.70 -4.76 -5.39
CA LEU A 89 -18.81 -5.47 -4.45
C LEU A 89 -19.34 -6.88 -4.13
N ASN A 90 -20.66 -7.01 -3.92
CA ASN A 90 -21.28 -8.30 -3.67
C ASN A 90 -21.08 -9.25 -4.86
N ARG A 91 -21.30 -8.81 -6.11
CA ARG A 91 -21.08 -9.65 -7.31
C ARG A 91 -19.64 -10.16 -7.44
N LEU A 92 -18.65 -9.34 -7.06
CA LEU A 92 -17.22 -9.71 -7.07
C LEU A 92 -16.86 -10.68 -5.92
N GLU A 93 -17.59 -10.61 -4.81
CA GLU A 93 -17.37 -11.44 -3.62
C GLU A 93 -17.88 -12.87 -3.78
N HIS A 94 -18.91 -13.08 -4.62
CA HIS A 94 -19.51 -14.40 -4.83
C HIS A 94 -18.46 -15.43 -5.28
N LYS A 95 -18.59 -16.66 -4.76
CA LYS A 95 -17.75 -17.80 -5.17
C LYS A 95 -18.52 -18.65 -6.18
N GLY A 96 -17.82 -19.21 -7.18
CA GLY A 96 -18.39 -20.17 -8.12
C GLY A 96 -18.70 -19.60 -9.50
N LYS A 97 -19.62 -20.24 -10.24
CA LYS A 97 -19.96 -19.94 -11.64
C LYS A 97 -20.57 -18.55 -11.86
N ASP A 98 -21.25 -18.01 -10.84
CA ASP A 98 -21.90 -16.69 -10.90
C ASP A 98 -20.97 -15.53 -10.51
N ARG A 99 -19.69 -15.82 -10.26
CA ARG A 99 -18.70 -14.80 -9.91
C ARG A 99 -18.41 -13.92 -11.12
N SER A 100 -18.59 -12.61 -10.94
CA SER A 100 -18.13 -11.63 -11.93
C SER A 100 -16.62 -11.42 -11.83
N LEU A 101 -15.97 -11.23 -12.98
CA LEU A 101 -14.61 -10.72 -13.04
C LEU A 101 -14.63 -9.20 -12.86
N PRO A 102 -13.58 -8.61 -12.25
CA PRO A 102 -13.49 -7.16 -12.13
C PRO A 102 -13.49 -6.51 -13.51
N ASN A 103 -14.31 -5.46 -13.66
CA ASN A 103 -14.37 -4.62 -14.86
C ASN A 103 -14.52 -3.17 -14.41
N TRP A 104 -13.38 -2.51 -14.17
CA TRP A 104 -13.36 -1.16 -13.61
C TRP A 104 -14.29 -0.18 -14.32
N LYS A 105 -14.19 -0.09 -15.65
CA LYS A 105 -14.95 0.87 -16.47
C LYS A 105 -16.44 0.59 -16.41
N GLY A 106 -16.85 -0.67 -16.62
CA GLY A 106 -18.25 -1.07 -16.59
C GLY A 106 -18.89 -0.90 -15.21
N GLU A 107 -18.15 -1.22 -14.15
CA GLU A 107 -18.60 -1.05 -12.77
C GLU A 107 -18.78 0.44 -12.40
N LEU A 108 -17.79 1.28 -12.71
CA LEU A 108 -17.87 2.72 -12.42
C LEU A 108 -19.02 3.36 -13.21
N GLN A 109 -19.15 3.06 -14.50
CA GLN A 109 -20.26 3.55 -15.32
C GLN A 109 -21.62 3.16 -14.70
N TYR A 110 -21.80 1.88 -14.36
CA TYR A 110 -23.01 1.39 -13.71
C TYR A 110 -23.32 2.14 -12.41
N ILE A 111 -22.31 2.42 -11.58
CA ILE A 111 -22.47 3.17 -10.34
C ILE A 111 -22.92 4.61 -10.63
N LEU A 112 -22.27 5.30 -11.58
CA LEU A 112 -22.52 6.72 -11.88
C LEU A 112 -23.89 6.98 -12.50
N GLU A 113 -24.47 6.00 -13.20
CA GLU A 113 -25.86 6.02 -13.68
C GLU A 113 -26.90 5.99 -12.54
N GLY A 114 -26.48 5.69 -11.30
CA GLY A 114 -27.33 5.81 -10.11
C GLY A 114 -27.56 7.27 -9.73
N GLY A 115 -28.79 7.60 -9.32
CA GLY A 115 -29.17 8.91 -8.80
C GLY A 115 -29.79 8.84 -7.39
N GLY A 116 -30.92 9.52 -7.21
CA GLY A 116 -31.68 9.52 -5.97
C GLY A 116 -31.23 10.57 -4.96
N LYS A 117 -31.79 10.50 -3.75
CA LYS A 117 -31.53 11.46 -2.68
C LYS A 117 -30.04 11.49 -2.33
N LEU A 118 -29.47 12.69 -2.26
CA LEU A 118 -28.10 12.91 -1.82
C LEU A 118 -27.98 12.55 -0.33
N MET A 119 -27.01 11.69 -0.03
CA MET A 119 -26.70 11.23 1.32
C MET A 119 -25.28 11.66 1.69
N PRO A 120 -25.05 12.17 2.90
CA PRO A 120 -23.72 12.58 3.33
C PRO A 120 -22.78 11.36 3.36
N ALA A 121 -21.55 11.57 2.89
CA ALA A 121 -20.50 10.58 2.87
C ALA A 121 -19.16 11.21 3.26
N SER A 122 -18.35 10.45 3.99
CA SER A 122 -16.98 10.80 4.31
C SER A 122 -16.09 9.62 3.97
N VAL A 123 -14.99 9.88 3.26
CA VAL A 123 -13.96 8.88 2.95
C VAL A 123 -12.61 9.41 3.42
N VAL A 124 -11.91 8.63 4.23
CA VAL A 124 -10.51 8.91 4.59
C VAL A 124 -9.64 8.43 3.44
N CYS A 125 -8.86 9.35 2.86
CA CYS A 125 -7.85 9.06 1.85
C CYS A 125 -6.47 9.00 2.51
N ASP A 126 -5.67 8.02 2.11
CA ASP A 126 -4.30 7.89 2.61
C ASP A 126 -3.45 9.08 2.09
N VAL A 127 -3.63 9.44 0.81
CA VAL A 127 -2.98 10.60 0.17
C VAL A 127 -4.00 11.36 -0.70
N LEU A 128 -4.05 12.69 -0.57
CA LEU A 128 -4.87 13.59 -1.37
C LEU A 128 -4.02 14.74 -1.93
N ILE A 129 -3.91 14.81 -3.24
CA ILE A 129 -3.10 15.81 -3.96
C ILE A 129 -4.03 16.80 -4.65
N LYS A 130 -3.80 18.10 -4.42
CA LYS A 130 -4.43 19.20 -5.15
C LYS A 130 -3.36 19.86 -6.02
N SER A 131 -3.24 19.36 -7.24
CA SER A 131 -2.13 19.70 -8.12
C SER A 131 -2.26 21.11 -8.67
N THR A 132 -1.30 21.97 -8.35
CA THR A 132 -1.17 23.30 -8.96
C THR A 132 -0.69 23.21 -10.41
N LYS A 133 -0.02 22.11 -10.78
CA LYS A 133 0.53 21.85 -12.11
C LYS A 133 -0.51 21.38 -13.13
N THR A 134 -1.41 20.49 -12.72
CA THR A 134 -2.42 19.89 -13.61
C THR A 134 -3.82 20.46 -13.36
N HIS A 135 -4.02 21.22 -12.29
CA HIS A 135 -5.33 21.70 -11.81
C HIS A 135 -6.33 20.55 -11.56
N LYS A 136 -5.80 19.38 -11.19
CA LYS A 136 -6.57 18.17 -10.87
C LYS A 136 -6.40 17.80 -9.41
N THR A 137 -7.42 17.13 -8.87
CA THR A 137 -7.38 16.53 -7.54
C THR A 137 -7.28 15.02 -7.64
N TYR A 138 -6.22 14.45 -7.07
CA TYR A 138 -5.94 13.01 -7.09
C TYR A 138 -6.06 12.45 -5.67
N ALA A 139 -6.75 11.34 -5.50
CA ALA A 139 -6.82 10.60 -4.25
C ALA A 139 -6.18 9.21 -4.41
N PHE A 140 -5.50 8.74 -3.37
CA PHE A 140 -4.86 7.43 -3.37
C PHE A 140 -5.21 6.67 -2.10
N GLU A 141 -5.60 5.40 -2.26
CA GLU A 141 -5.55 4.38 -1.21
C GLU A 141 -4.25 3.60 -1.37
N VAL A 142 -3.31 3.83 -0.45
CA VAL A 142 -1.99 3.21 -0.47
C VAL A 142 -2.04 1.94 0.37
N LYS A 143 -1.58 0.82 -0.19
CA LYS A 143 -1.53 -0.46 0.52
C LYS A 143 -0.18 -1.14 0.36
N ALA A 144 0.13 -2.03 1.30
CA ALA A 144 1.30 -2.90 1.18
C ALA A 144 1.19 -3.74 -0.10
N PRO A 145 2.32 -4.15 -0.73
CA PRO A 145 2.32 -4.83 -2.03
C PRO A 145 1.59 -6.17 -2.10
N LEU A 146 1.35 -6.81 -0.95
CA LEU A 146 0.63 -8.08 -0.84
C LEU A 146 -0.63 -7.87 0.03
N PRO A 147 -1.58 -7.02 -0.39
CA PRO A 147 -2.75 -6.72 0.42
C PRO A 147 -3.64 -7.95 0.54
N ASN A 148 -4.39 -8.06 1.64
CA ASN A 148 -5.39 -9.11 1.76
C ASN A 148 -6.69 -8.72 1.02
N SER A 149 -7.58 -9.70 0.85
CA SER A 149 -8.83 -9.51 0.10
C SER A 149 -9.73 -8.45 0.74
N ASP A 150 -9.87 -8.43 2.07
CA ASP A 150 -10.80 -7.53 2.76
C ASP A 150 -10.31 -6.07 2.69
N GLN A 151 -9.00 -5.86 2.86
CA GLN A 151 -8.37 -4.55 2.64
C GLN A 151 -8.60 -4.05 1.21
N THR A 152 -8.49 -4.94 0.23
CA THR A 152 -8.70 -4.57 -1.18
C THR A 152 -10.16 -4.22 -1.46
N LYS A 153 -11.12 -4.99 -0.91
CA LYS A 153 -12.57 -4.70 -0.99
C LYS A 153 -12.87 -3.31 -0.45
N VAL A 154 -12.40 -3.01 0.77
CA VAL A 154 -12.60 -1.72 1.42
C VAL A 154 -11.99 -0.59 0.60
N SER A 155 -10.80 -0.78 0.04
CA SER A 155 -10.13 0.21 -0.80
C SER A 155 -10.96 0.50 -2.07
N LYS A 156 -11.48 -0.55 -2.74
CA LYS A 156 -12.35 -0.39 -3.90
C LYS A 156 -13.64 0.36 -3.57
N GLU A 157 -14.27 0.04 -2.44
CA GLU A 157 -15.46 0.76 -1.97
C GLU A 157 -15.18 2.25 -1.76
N LYS A 158 -14.06 2.59 -1.09
CA LYS A 158 -13.65 3.97 -0.85
C LYS A 158 -13.42 4.73 -2.15
N ILE A 159 -12.69 4.14 -3.10
CA ILE A 159 -12.41 4.76 -4.41
C ILE A 159 -13.72 5.01 -5.17
N PHE A 160 -14.63 4.04 -5.21
CA PHE A 160 -15.93 4.26 -5.85
C PHE A 160 -16.75 5.35 -5.15
N LYS A 161 -16.75 5.42 -3.82
CA LYS A 161 -17.43 6.50 -3.09
C LYS A 161 -16.88 7.86 -3.46
N LEU A 162 -15.56 8.01 -3.53
CA LEU A 162 -14.90 9.27 -3.93
C LEU A 162 -15.34 9.72 -5.33
N LEU A 163 -15.30 8.81 -6.31
CA LEU A 163 -15.67 9.09 -7.69
C LEU A 163 -17.19 9.29 -7.87
N ALA A 164 -18.01 8.73 -6.98
CA ALA A 164 -19.46 8.83 -7.01
C ALA A 164 -20.02 10.11 -6.35
N MET A 165 -19.19 10.94 -5.71
CA MET A 165 -19.63 12.17 -5.04
C MET A 165 -20.24 13.19 -6.01
N GLN A 166 -21.23 13.94 -5.52
CA GLN A 166 -21.94 14.98 -6.24
C GLN A 166 -22.03 16.25 -5.36
N PRO A 167 -21.47 17.39 -5.79
CA PRO A 167 -20.56 17.53 -6.94
C PRO A 167 -19.25 16.74 -6.75
N PRO A 168 -18.51 16.42 -7.83
CA PRO A 168 -17.23 15.72 -7.74
C PRO A 168 -16.26 16.45 -6.79
N LYS A 169 -15.61 15.68 -5.90
CA LYS A 169 -14.59 16.20 -4.96
C LYS A 169 -13.16 15.87 -5.38
N VAL A 170 -13.00 14.87 -6.23
CA VAL A 170 -11.73 14.43 -6.81
C VAL A 170 -11.93 14.19 -8.30
N ASP A 171 -10.89 14.43 -9.09
CA ASP A 171 -10.89 14.08 -10.51
C ASP A 171 -10.53 12.60 -10.70
N PHE A 172 -9.60 12.10 -9.89
CA PHE A 172 -9.10 10.73 -9.96
C PHE A 172 -8.96 10.12 -8.56
N ALA A 173 -9.17 8.80 -8.47
CA ALA A 173 -8.94 8.03 -7.27
C ALA A 173 -8.31 6.68 -7.64
N PHE A 174 -7.20 6.32 -6.98
CA PHE A 174 -6.40 5.16 -7.33
C PHE A 174 -6.19 4.20 -6.16
N PHE A 175 -6.08 2.92 -6.49
CA PHE A 175 -5.53 1.88 -5.63
C PHE A 175 -4.03 1.79 -5.93
N ALA A 176 -3.20 2.12 -4.94
CA ALA A 176 -1.77 2.27 -5.12
C ALA A 176 -0.97 1.26 -4.30
N LEU A 177 0.00 0.63 -4.94
CA LEU A 177 1.00 -0.23 -4.31
C LEU A 177 2.40 0.38 -4.52
N PRO A 178 3.23 0.48 -3.45
CA PRO A 178 4.52 1.17 -3.53
C PRO A 178 5.57 0.44 -4.37
N TYR A 179 5.42 -0.87 -4.60
CA TYR A 179 6.27 -1.65 -5.48
C TYR A 179 5.57 -2.97 -5.85
N ASN A 180 6.11 -3.67 -6.83
CA ASN A 180 5.65 -5.00 -7.21
C ASN A 180 6.69 -6.06 -6.80
N PRO A 181 6.34 -7.02 -5.91
CA PRO A 181 7.27 -8.08 -5.52
C PRO A 181 7.54 -9.10 -6.63
N TYR A 182 6.85 -9.01 -7.76
CA TYR A 182 7.01 -9.86 -8.94
C TYR A 182 7.75 -9.18 -10.10
N GLY A 183 8.29 -7.97 -9.93
CA GLY A 183 8.97 -7.22 -11.00
C GLY A 183 8.06 -6.21 -11.67
N LYS A 184 7.77 -6.36 -12.97
CA LYS A 184 6.97 -5.35 -13.71
C LYS A 184 5.49 -5.49 -13.40
N LYS A 185 4.70 -4.42 -13.49
CA LYS A 185 3.24 -4.45 -13.22
C LYS A 185 2.50 -5.60 -13.94
N ALA A 186 2.87 -5.88 -15.19
CA ALA A 186 2.30 -6.97 -15.98
C ALA A 186 2.46 -8.36 -15.31
N ASP A 187 3.48 -8.53 -14.47
CA ASP A 187 3.80 -9.78 -13.79
C ASP A 187 3.17 -9.88 -12.40
N TYR A 188 2.41 -8.86 -11.95
CA TYR A 188 1.79 -8.88 -10.63
C TYR A 188 0.87 -10.09 -10.47
N ASN A 189 1.19 -10.97 -9.51
CA ASN A 189 0.51 -12.27 -9.38
C ASN A 189 -0.02 -12.61 -7.99
N TRP A 190 -0.24 -11.61 -7.14
CA TRP A 190 -0.88 -11.84 -5.85
C TRP A 190 -2.39 -12.05 -5.99
N ALA A 191 -2.89 -13.22 -5.59
CA ALA A 191 -4.24 -13.68 -5.92
C ALA A 191 -5.37 -12.90 -5.21
N PHE A 192 -5.15 -12.41 -3.99
CA PHE A 192 -6.20 -11.79 -3.20
C PHE A 192 -6.80 -10.52 -3.81
N PRO A 193 -6.00 -9.52 -4.23
CA PRO A 193 -6.54 -8.29 -4.81
C PRO A 193 -7.11 -8.48 -6.22
N LYS A 194 -6.67 -9.52 -6.97
CA LYS A 194 -7.24 -9.91 -8.27
C LYS A 194 -8.73 -10.26 -8.20
N ARG A 195 -9.29 -10.44 -7.00
CA ARG A 195 -10.74 -10.56 -6.83
C ARG A 195 -11.49 -9.27 -7.11
N TRP A 196 -10.87 -8.14 -6.78
CA TRP A 196 -11.53 -6.85 -6.74
C TRP A 196 -11.10 -5.97 -7.90
N PHE A 197 -9.86 -6.08 -8.36
CA PHE A 197 -9.35 -5.30 -9.50
C PHE A 197 -8.72 -6.23 -10.52
N ASP A 198 -8.74 -5.83 -11.80
CA ASP A 198 -7.75 -6.30 -12.75
C ASP A 198 -6.43 -5.58 -12.44
N MET A 199 -5.62 -6.20 -11.59
CA MET A 199 -4.37 -5.61 -11.09
C MET A 199 -3.35 -5.27 -12.18
N ASN A 200 -3.50 -5.86 -13.36
CA ASN A 200 -2.54 -5.72 -14.44
C ASN A 200 -2.99 -4.65 -15.44
N ASN A 201 -4.29 -4.47 -15.64
CA ASN A 201 -4.84 -3.61 -16.70
C ASN A 201 -5.75 -2.47 -16.24
N ASP A 202 -6.29 -2.51 -15.02
CA ASP A 202 -7.17 -1.44 -14.53
C ASP A 202 -6.39 -0.13 -14.41
N GLU A 203 -6.91 0.93 -15.04
CA GLU A 203 -6.34 2.29 -14.97
C GLU A 203 -6.41 2.90 -13.56
N SER A 204 -7.24 2.33 -12.68
CA SER A 204 -7.34 2.71 -11.27
C SER A 204 -6.27 2.08 -10.39
N VAL A 205 -5.46 1.15 -10.91
CA VAL A 205 -4.42 0.45 -10.17
C VAL A 205 -3.06 0.99 -10.60
N LEU A 206 -2.30 1.53 -9.64
CA LEU A 206 -0.94 2.02 -9.85
C LEU A 206 0.03 1.21 -8.99
N ILE A 207 1.13 0.75 -9.56
CA ILE A 207 2.10 -0.09 -8.85
C ILE A 207 3.53 0.37 -9.15
N GLY A 208 4.32 0.60 -8.09
CA GLY A 208 5.73 0.95 -8.23
C GLY A 208 5.92 2.23 -9.01
N GLU A 209 6.71 2.17 -10.09
CA GLU A 209 7.00 3.26 -11.02
C GLU A 209 5.77 4.10 -11.36
N GLU A 210 4.67 3.49 -11.82
CA GLU A 210 3.46 4.24 -12.19
C GLU A 210 2.87 5.08 -11.04
N PHE A 211 2.98 4.58 -9.81
CA PHE A 211 2.47 5.29 -8.64
C PHE A 211 3.41 6.43 -8.26
N TRP A 212 4.70 6.16 -8.16
CA TRP A 212 5.68 7.13 -7.71
C TRP A 212 5.90 8.23 -8.72
N ASP A 213 5.92 7.90 -10.01
CA ASP A 213 6.15 8.88 -11.06
C ASP A 213 4.93 9.78 -11.29
N LEU A 214 3.72 9.26 -11.06
CA LEU A 214 2.53 10.10 -11.06
C LEU A 214 2.57 11.14 -9.93
N ILE A 215 3.09 10.77 -8.75
CA ILE A 215 3.08 11.63 -7.57
C ILE A 215 4.29 12.57 -7.50
N GLY A 216 5.49 12.07 -7.81
CA GLY A 216 6.76 12.81 -7.69
C GLY A 216 7.33 13.30 -9.01
N GLY A 217 6.79 12.85 -10.15
CA GLY A 217 7.33 13.09 -11.48
C GLY A 217 8.17 11.94 -12.01
N GLU A 218 8.37 11.92 -13.33
CA GLU A 218 9.17 10.90 -14.03
C GLU A 218 10.55 10.71 -13.37
N GLY A 219 10.91 9.45 -13.10
CA GLY A 219 12.19 9.08 -12.47
C GLY A 219 12.17 9.06 -10.94
N THR A 220 11.01 9.27 -10.31
CA THR A 220 10.92 9.29 -8.83
C THR A 220 11.16 7.90 -8.25
N TYR A 221 10.66 6.86 -8.91
CA TYR A 221 10.86 5.50 -8.42
C TYR A 221 12.32 5.07 -8.45
N GLU A 222 13.02 5.37 -9.54
CA GLU A 222 14.45 5.09 -9.72
C GLU A 222 15.28 5.81 -8.65
N LEU A 223 14.96 7.09 -8.39
CA LEU A 223 15.59 7.87 -7.32
C LEU A 223 15.43 7.19 -5.96
N PHE A 224 14.25 6.64 -5.64
CA PHE A 224 14.06 5.91 -4.39
C PHE A 224 14.90 4.64 -4.32
N ILE A 225 15.02 3.89 -5.41
CA ILE A 225 15.88 2.70 -5.46
C ILE A 225 17.34 3.08 -5.21
N ASP A 226 17.84 4.13 -5.85
CA ASP A 226 19.20 4.62 -5.67
C ASP A 226 19.50 5.07 -4.23
N GLU A 227 18.60 5.85 -3.64
CA GLU A 227 18.74 6.33 -2.26
C GLU A 227 18.67 5.17 -1.25
N ILE A 228 17.76 4.21 -1.45
CA ILE A 228 17.67 3.01 -0.60
C ILE A 228 18.92 2.14 -0.75
N ASN A 229 19.47 1.99 -1.95
CA ASN A 229 20.72 1.27 -2.19
C ASN A 229 21.90 1.92 -1.47
N SER A 230 21.97 3.24 -1.47
CA SER A 230 22.99 4.01 -0.75
C SER A 230 22.87 3.79 0.76
N LEU A 231 21.67 3.97 1.33
CA LEU A 231 21.39 3.82 2.76
C LEU A 231 21.56 2.36 3.24
N GLY A 232 21.16 1.40 2.40
CA GLY A 232 21.12 -0.02 2.73
C GLY A 232 22.47 -0.62 3.07
N LYS A 233 23.57 -0.13 2.45
CA LYS A 233 24.94 -0.63 2.70
C LYS A 233 25.33 -0.53 4.17
N ASN A 234 25.09 0.63 4.80
CA ASN A 234 25.42 0.85 6.21
C ASN A 234 24.53 -0.02 7.11
N TYR A 235 23.22 -0.06 6.86
CA TYR A 235 22.31 -0.81 7.71
C TYR A 235 22.49 -2.32 7.61
N LYS A 236 22.85 -2.87 6.44
CA LYS A 236 23.20 -4.30 6.31
C LYS A 236 24.36 -4.66 7.24
N GLU A 237 25.44 -3.87 7.25
CA GLU A 237 26.58 -4.09 8.14
C GLU A 237 26.18 -4.10 9.62
N ARG A 238 25.39 -3.09 10.03
CA ARG A 238 24.88 -3.00 11.39
C ARG A 238 24.00 -4.19 11.77
N ILE A 239 23.13 -4.64 10.88
CA ILE A 239 22.27 -5.81 11.15
C ILE A 239 23.13 -7.07 11.33
N TYR A 240 24.13 -7.30 10.47
CA TYR A 240 25.05 -8.44 10.63
C TYR A 240 25.77 -8.40 11.99
N ARG A 241 26.43 -7.27 12.30
CA ARG A 241 27.31 -7.17 13.47
C ARG A 241 26.53 -6.98 14.77
N GLU A 242 25.60 -6.04 14.81
CA GLU A 242 24.89 -5.64 16.03
C GLU A 242 23.71 -6.55 16.35
N PHE A 243 22.93 -6.98 15.34
CA PHE A 243 21.71 -7.77 15.57
C PHE A 243 21.94 -9.27 15.44
N LEU A 244 22.54 -9.72 14.34
CA LEU A 244 22.79 -11.15 14.09
C LEU A 244 24.00 -11.67 14.87
N GLY A 245 25.00 -10.80 15.13
CA GLY A 245 26.23 -11.17 15.84
C GLY A 245 27.19 -11.97 14.97
N ILE A 246 27.19 -11.75 13.66
CA ILE A 246 28.05 -12.44 12.69
C ILE A 246 28.80 -11.43 11.81
N GLU A 247 29.93 -11.85 11.27
CA GLU A 247 30.65 -11.06 10.27
C GLU A 247 29.85 -11.02 8.96
N PRO A 248 29.72 -9.84 8.31
CA PRO A 248 29.13 -9.74 6.98
C PRO A 248 29.90 -10.60 5.97
N PRO A 249 29.22 -11.29 5.04
CA PRO A 249 29.89 -12.03 3.96
C PRO A 249 30.65 -11.06 3.04
N GLY A 250 31.76 -11.49 2.44
CA GLY A 250 32.67 -10.59 1.70
C GLY A 250 32.03 -9.74 0.60
N ASN A 251 30.93 -10.20 0.00
CA ASN A 251 30.19 -9.54 -1.09
C ASN A 251 28.92 -8.79 -0.64
N TYR A 252 28.67 -8.60 0.66
CA TYR A 252 27.39 -8.03 1.15
C TYR A 252 27.07 -6.61 0.63
N LYS A 253 28.08 -5.89 0.14
CA LYS A 253 27.97 -4.53 -0.42
C LYS A 253 27.63 -4.52 -1.92
N GLU A 254 27.74 -5.67 -2.59
CA GLU A 254 27.48 -5.83 -4.03
C GLU A 254 26.00 -6.15 -4.31
N ASP A 255 25.23 -6.51 -3.28
CA ASP A 255 23.78 -6.70 -3.34
C ASP A 255 23.05 -5.34 -3.48
N ILE A 256 23.05 -4.81 -4.71
CA ILE A 256 22.38 -3.57 -5.12
C ILE A 256 21.04 -3.94 -5.77
N LEU A 257 19.96 -3.25 -5.41
CA LEU A 257 18.66 -3.37 -6.05
C LEU A 257 18.70 -2.73 -7.44
N HIS A 258 18.07 -3.36 -8.42
CA HIS A 258 17.87 -2.83 -9.78
C HIS A 258 16.39 -2.55 -10.03
#